data_AF-A0A923V5K3-F1
#
_entry.id   AF-A0A923V5K3-F1
#
_cell.length_a   1.000
_cell.length_b   1.000
_cell.length_c   1.000
_cell.angle_alpha   90.00
_cell.angle_beta   90.00
_cell.angle_gamma   90.00
#
_symmetry.space_group_name_H-M   'P 1'
#
loop_
_entity.id
_entity.type
_entity.pdbx_description
1 polymer ?
#
loop_
_entity_poly.entity_id
_entity_poly.type
_entity_poly.pdbx_seq_one_letter_code
_entity_poly.pdbx_strand_id
1 'polypeptide(L)'
;MKKVKQQSFFQNEPKHQKFFGGALLYRRRKSMRPLSSKDSIHFVLRSTCAMGPDSFLAQRNYQAIHQIITRFAKKFGVRIYQRAINSNHLHLLLRI
;
A
#
# COMPACT_ATOMS: atom_id res chain seq x y z
N MET A 1 -12.43 -26.25 44.68
CA MET A 1 -12.62 -24.78 44.77
C MET A 1 -12.60 -24.20 43.36
N LYS A 2 -13.65 -23.46 42.94
CA LYS A 2 -13.70 -22.85 41.60
C LYS A 2 -12.71 -21.67 41.55
N LYS A 3 -11.82 -21.67 40.56
CA LYS A 3 -10.83 -20.60 40.34
C LYS A 3 -11.58 -19.31 40.02
N VAL A 4 -11.51 -18.31 40.90
CA VAL A 4 -12.14 -17.00 40.68
C VAL A 4 -11.40 -16.33 39.53
N LYS A 5 -12.11 -16.11 38.42
CA LYS A 5 -11.56 -15.44 37.24
C LYS A 5 -11.41 -13.96 37.59
N GLN A 6 -10.18 -13.46 37.56
CA GLN A 6 -9.88 -12.04 37.78
C GLN A 6 -10.75 -11.18 36.86
N GLN A 7 -11.60 -10.34 37.44
CA GLN A 7 -12.39 -9.38 36.69
C GLN A 7 -11.45 -8.24 36.28
N SER A 8 -11.28 -8.03 34.97
CA SER A 8 -10.53 -6.87 34.50
C SER A 8 -11.32 -5.61 34.83
N PHE A 9 -10.68 -4.67 35.53
CA PHE A 9 -11.28 -3.38 35.91
C PHE A 9 -11.69 -2.56 34.68
N PHE A 10 -10.97 -2.72 33.57
CA PHE A 10 -11.31 -2.14 32.28
C PHE A 10 -12.27 -3.09 31.53
N GLN A 11 -13.57 -2.94 31.79
CA GLN A 11 -14.60 -3.57 30.99
C GLN A 11 -14.64 -2.86 29.63
N ASN A 12 -14.35 -3.59 28.55
CA ASN A 12 -14.69 -3.18 27.18
C ASN A 12 -14.16 -1.81 26.72
N GLU A 13 -12.93 -1.45 27.07
CA GLU A 13 -12.27 -0.35 26.35
C GLU A 13 -12.18 -0.73 24.87
N PRO A 14 -12.77 0.04 23.93
CA PRO A 14 -12.68 -0.26 22.52
C PRO A 14 -11.20 -0.33 22.18
N LYS A 15 -10.72 -1.49 21.67
CA LYS A 15 -9.31 -1.73 21.31
C LYS A 15 -8.75 -0.45 20.73
N HIS A 16 -7.90 0.26 21.47
CA HIS A 16 -7.36 1.55 21.05
C HIS A 16 -6.87 1.39 19.61
N GLN A 17 -7.54 2.06 18.67
CA GLN A 17 -7.20 1.94 17.26
C GLN A 17 -5.78 2.49 17.12
N LYS A 18 -4.81 1.59 16.93
CA LYS A 18 -3.41 1.97 16.77
C LYS A 18 -3.26 2.58 15.37
N PHE A 19 -3.17 3.90 15.32
CA PHE A 19 -2.85 4.62 14.09
C PHE A 19 -1.33 4.86 14.01
N PHE A 20 -0.76 4.67 12.82
CA PHE A 20 0.60 5.18 12.55
C PHE A 20 0.58 6.70 12.70
N GLY A 21 1.54 7.32 13.41
CA GLY A 21 1.46 8.74 13.78
C GLY A 21 1.28 9.71 12.61
N GLY A 22 1.78 9.37 11.41
CA GLY A 22 1.54 10.17 10.19
C GLY A 22 0.08 10.13 9.69
N ALA A 23 -0.69 9.11 10.07
CA ALA A 23 -2.10 8.97 9.77
C ALA A 23 -2.99 9.88 10.63
N LEU A 24 -2.49 10.48 11.70
CA LEU A 24 -3.27 11.42 12.51
C LEU A 24 -3.12 12.88 12.05
N LEU A 25 -2.22 13.15 11.09
CA LEU A 25 -1.93 14.51 10.63
C LEU A 25 -2.98 15.05 9.66
N TYR A 26 -3.31 16.33 9.76
CA TYR A 26 -4.11 17.03 8.75
C TYR A 26 -3.37 17.05 7.40
N ARG A 27 -4.00 16.55 6.33
CA ARG A 27 -3.40 16.38 4.98
C ARG A 27 -2.08 15.56 4.93
N ARG A 28 -1.89 14.68 5.92
CA ARG A 28 -1.03 13.47 6.04
C ARG A 28 0.24 13.36 5.18
N ARG A 29 1.37 13.84 5.74
CA ARG A 29 2.72 13.24 5.87
C ARG A 29 3.49 14.22 6.77
N LYS A 30 4.45 13.77 7.58
CA LYS A 30 5.23 14.71 8.45
C LYS A 30 6.09 15.67 7.64
N SER A 31 6.66 15.19 6.54
CA SER A 31 7.55 15.94 5.65
C SER A 31 7.53 15.34 4.23
N MET A 32 8.12 16.05 3.27
CA MET A 32 8.34 15.55 1.91
C MET A 32 9.27 14.33 1.94
N ARG A 33 8.98 13.31 1.12
CA ARG A 33 9.92 12.20 0.93
C ARG A 33 11.01 12.62 -0.05
N PRO A 34 12.28 12.66 0.34
CA PRO A 34 13.35 12.89 -0.62
C PRO A 34 13.34 11.75 -1.65
N LEU A 35 13.37 12.11 -2.92
CA LEU A 35 13.55 11.16 -4.02
C LEU A 35 14.97 11.31 -4.54
N SER A 36 15.68 10.19 -4.65
CA SER A 36 16.99 10.12 -5.28
C SER A 36 16.82 9.60 -6.71
N SER A 37 17.42 10.29 -7.68
CA SER A 37 17.51 9.82 -9.08
C SER A 37 18.64 8.80 -9.29
N LYS A 38 19.52 8.64 -8.30
CA LYS A 38 20.60 7.65 -8.32
C LYS A 38 20.12 6.29 -7.82
N ASP A 39 19.26 6.30 -6.80
CA ASP A 39 18.84 5.09 -6.11
C ASP A 39 17.54 4.51 -6.67
N SER A 40 17.39 3.20 -6.58
CA SER A 40 16.12 2.55 -6.88
C SER A 40 15.11 2.78 -5.74
N ILE A 41 13.86 3.00 -6.11
CA ILE A 41 12.73 3.27 -5.22
C ILE A 41 11.80 2.07 -5.25
N HIS A 42 11.54 1.50 -4.07
CA HIS A 42 10.44 0.54 -3.88
C HIS A 42 9.12 1.30 -3.72
N PHE A 43 8.33 1.33 -4.80
CA PHE A 43 7.08 2.06 -4.89
C PHE A 43 5.90 1.09 -4.85
N VAL A 44 5.00 1.30 -3.88
CA VAL A 44 3.83 0.44 -3.67
C VAL A 44 2.56 1.25 -3.84
N LEU A 45 1.65 0.74 -4.68
CA LEU A 45 0.31 1.28 -4.88
C LEU A 45 -0.71 0.27 -4.38
N ARG A 46 -1.64 0.70 -3.53
CA ARG A 46 -2.74 -0.14 -3.05
C ARG A 46 -4.08 0.49 -3.45
N SER A 47 -5.01 -0.34 -3.89
CA SER A 47 -6.39 0.06 -4.17
C SER A 47 -7.34 -0.64 -3.20
N THR A 48 -8.32 0.09 -2.68
CA THR A 48 -9.43 -0.47 -1.91
C THR A 48 -10.54 -1.02 -2.80
N CYS A 49 -10.57 -0.64 -4.09
CA CYS A 49 -11.59 -1.07 -5.05
C CYS A 49 -11.18 -2.34 -5.81
N ALA A 50 -9.93 -2.78 -5.71
CA ALA A 50 -9.40 -3.94 -6.42
C ALA A 50 -9.83 -5.26 -5.76
N MET A 51 -11.12 -5.60 -5.91
CA MET A 51 -11.77 -6.77 -5.30
C MET A 51 -12.64 -7.49 -6.34
N GLY A 52 -12.77 -8.82 -6.22
CA GLY A 52 -13.61 -9.61 -7.11
C GLY A 52 -13.24 -9.40 -8.60
N PRO A 53 -14.20 -9.03 -9.48
CA PRO A 53 -13.93 -8.73 -10.89
C PRO A 53 -12.95 -7.58 -11.12
N ASP A 54 -12.84 -6.64 -10.16
CA ASP A 54 -11.95 -5.48 -10.23
C ASP A 54 -10.56 -5.78 -9.64
N SER A 55 -10.30 -7.02 -9.20
CA SER A 55 -8.98 -7.48 -8.80
C SER A 55 -7.95 -7.17 -9.89
N PHE A 56 -6.76 -6.75 -9.48
CA PHE A 56 -5.63 -6.54 -10.40
C PHE A 56 -5.14 -7.84 -11.04
N LEU A 57 -5.48 -8.99 -10.45
CA LEU A 57 -5.18 -10.31 -11.03
C LEU A 57 -6.24 -10.78 -12.04
N ALA A 58 -7.38 -10.09 -12.17
CA ALA A 58 -8.33 -10.41 -13.24
C ALA A 58 -7.63 -10.19 -14.59
N GLN A 59 -7.75 -11.15 -15.52
CA GLN A 59 -6.96 -11.19 -16.76
C GLN A 59 -6.95 -9.87 -17.54
N ARG A 60 -8.13 -9.26 -17.72
CA ARG A 60 -8.32 -7.95 -18.34
C ARG A 60 -7.50 -6.86 -17.63
N ASN A 61 -7.59 -6.82 -16.31
CA ASN A 61 -6.97 -5.77 -15.49
C ASN A 61 -5.46 -5.96 -15.46
N TYR A 62 -4.99 -7.20 -15.30
CA TYR A 62 -3.57 -7.54 -15.32
C TYR A 62 -2.88 -7.04 -16.60
N GLN A 63 -3.49 -7.32 -17.76
CA GLN A 63 -2.98 -6.84 -19.06
C GLN A 63 -3.02 -5.32 -19.16
N ALA A 64 -4.12 -4.68 -18.76
CA ALA A 64 -4.25 -3.22 -18.77
C ALA A 64 -3.19 -2.55 -17.87
N ILE A 65 -2.97 -3.07 -16.67
CA ILE A 65 -1.97 -2.58 -15.72
C ILE A 65 -0.57 -2.61 -16.33
N HIS A 66 -0.21 -3.71 -17.00
CA HIS A 66 1.10 -3.81 -17.69
C HIS A 66 1.28 -2.75 -18.78
N GLN A 67 0.25 -2.52 -19.59
CA GLN A 67 0.28 -1.52 -20.65
C GLN A 67 0.38 -0.11 -20.07
N ILE A 68 -0.41 0.19 -19.03
CA ILE A 68 -0.41 1.49 -18.34
C ILE A 68 0.97 1.76 -17.74
N ILE A 69 1.54 0.81 -16.98
CA ILE A 69 2.86 0.97 -16.37
C ILE A 69 3.91 1.26 -17.45
N THR A 70 3.93 0.46 -18.53
CA THR A 70 4.92 0.62 -19.61
C THR A 70 4.76 1.96 -20.33
N ARG A 71 3.52 2.35 -20.65
CA ARG A 71 3.21 3.62 -21.31
C ARG A 71 3.67 4.81 -20.48
N PHE A 72 3.37 4.82 -19.19
CA PHE A 72 3.73 5.94 -18.31
C PHE A 72 5.21 5.96 -17.96
N ALA A 73 5.84 4.80 -17.80
CA ALA A 73 7.29 4.69 -17.64
C ALA A 73 8.02 5.34 -18.84
N LYS A 74 7.61 5.00 -20.07
CA LYS A 74 8.17 5.60 -21.28
C LYS A 74 7.88 7.10 -21.36
N LYS A 75 6.65 7.53 -21.08
CA LYS A 75 6.24 8.94 -21.16
C LYS A 75 7.06 9.84 -20.23
N PHE A 76 7.39 9.35 -19.04
CA PHE A 76 8.05 10.14 -18.00
C PHE A 76 9.53 9.79 -17.80
N GLY A 77 10.12 8.94 -18.65
CA GLY A 77 11.52 8.56 -18.54
C GLY A 77 11.86 7.70 -17.31
N VAL A 78 10.87 7.07 -16.68
CA VAL A 78 11.07 6.24 -15.48
C VAL A 78 11.53 4.84 -15.89
N ARG A 79 12.61 4.35 -15.28
CA ARG A 79 13.08 2.97 -15.47
C ARG A 79 12.42 2.04 -14.46
N ILE A 80 11.72 1.02 -14.94
CA ILE A 80 11.16 -0.06 -14.09
C ILE A 80 12.13 -1.24 -14.11
N TYR A 81 12.69 -1.60 -12.95
CA TYR A 81 13.55 -2.79 -12.80
C TYR A 81 12.73 -4.04 -12.56
N GLN A 82 11.75 -3.96 -11.66
CA GLN A 82 10.91 -5.10 -11.28
C GLN A 82 9.49 -4.62 -11.02
N ARG A 83 8.54 -5.54 -11.24
CA ARG A 83 7.13 -5.33 -10.96
C ARG A 83 6.53 -6.62 -10.41
N ALA A 84 5.75 -6.51 -9.33
CA ALA A 84 4.91 -7.59 -8.83
C ALA A 84 3.47 -7.07 -8.69
N ILE A 85 2.53 -7.77 -9.31
CA ILE A 85 1.11 -7.42 -9.30
C ILE A 85 0.42 -8.42 -8.39
N ASN A 86 -0.14 -7.94 -7.29
CA ASN A 86 -0.97 -8.71 -6.36
C ASN A 86 -2.44 -8.30 -6.56
N SER A 87 -3.38 -9.03 -5.94
CA SER A 87 -4.83 -8.82 -6.14
C SER A 87 -5.30 -7.38 -5.93
N ASN A 88 -4.74 -6.67 -4.94
CA ASN A 88 -5.16 -5.32 -4.58
C ASN A 88 -4.02 -4.30 -4.46
N HIS A 89 -2.79 -4.69 -4.78
CA HIS A 89 -1.64 -3.80 -4.70
C HIS A 89 -0.55 -4.18 -5.71
N LEU A 90 0.27 -3.19 -6.04
CA LEU A 90 1.36 -3.28 -7.01
C LEU A 90 2.65 -2.91 -6.29
N HIS A 91 3.69 -3.72 -6.47
CA HIS A 91 5.06 -3.37 -6.10
C HIS A 91 5.85 -3.06 -7.35
N LEU A 92 6.52 -1.91 -7.38
CA LEU A 92 7.42 -1.50 -8.45
C LEU A 92 8.78 -1.18 -7.84
N LEU A 93 9.84 -1.75 -8.40
CA LEU A 93 11.19 -1.27 -8.18
C LEU A 93 11.54 -0.38 -9.36
N LEU A 94 11.65 0.93 -9.13
CA LEU A 94 11.81 1.92 -10.21
C LEU A 94 12.93 2.91 -9.91
N ARG A 95 13.41 3.62 -10.93
CA ARG A 95 14.30 4.78 -10.78
C ARG A 95 13.80 5.89 -11.69
N ILE A 96 13.73 7.09 -11.13
CA ILE A 96 13.30 8.32 -11.79
C ILE A 96 14.46 9.02 -12.48
#